data_AF-A0A284SDL3-F1
#
_entry.id   AF-A0A284SDL3-F1
#
_cell.length_a   1.000
_cell.length_b   1.000
_cell.length_c   1.000
_cell.angle_alpha   90.00
_cell.angle_beta   90.00
_cell.angle_gamma   90.00
#
_symmetry.space_group_name_H-M   'P 1'
#
loop_
_entity.id
_entity.type
_entity.pdbx_description
1 polymer ?
#
loop_
_entity_poly.entity_id
_entity_poly.type
_entity_poly.pdbx_seq_one_letter_code
_entity_poly.pdbx_strand_id
1 'polypeptide(L)'
;MTTTSTHNGKIQMNEEEWRKHYHDVIFPLDLFELIPEEHLKHEESLPEVTLSAFTETGQAESHILVPKQRSYIGRYPVIPSSLMNTRCTDLGAEGVLDKLNTTLSTAYTLDAPCLSSLLEDYITKDYNFGTAYACLRPIWYNNLTTVVKEKLRTHEIWDQEMRQKVLIENTIISTIMPPRRIWDLYSNRVVPWHFVHRKPCLISHVWMEEKDRKDVLMPINGREWPVAILKDANLDLICIEMLNIGTEYVWLDVLCLRQVDRQREDLRLEEWKVNVPTIGCVYQRTQVVCYFSGLGQPLALSLKAGDFESD
;
A
#
# COMPACT_ATOMS: atom_id res chain seq x y z
N MET A 1 -30.02 -26.18 4.40
CA MET A 1 -29.29 -27.32 5.00
C MET A 1 -27.87 -27.23 4.49
N THR A 2 -26.98 -26.63 5.28
CA THR A 2 -25.59 -26.41 4.90
C THR A 2 -24.81 -27.66 5.27
N THR A 3 -24.36 -28.42 4.28
CA THR A 3 -23.58 -29.64 4.49
C THR A 3 -22.13 -29.28 4.72
N THR A 4 -21.71 -29.21 5.99
CA THR A 4 -20.30 -29.24 6.38
C THR A 4 -19.73 -30.62 6.06
N SER A 5 -18.82 -30.69 5.08
CA SER A 5 -18.06 -31.90 4.78
C SER A 5 -16.82 -31.95 5.67
N THR A 6 -16.67 -33.03 6.43
CA THR A 6 -15.46 -33.31 7.21
C THR A 6 -14.56 -34.26 6.44
N HIS A 7 -13.40 -33.78 6.00
CA HIS A 7 -12.26 -34.63 5.64
C HIS A 7 -11.10 -34.28 6.58
N ASN A 8 -10.51 -35.29 7.25
CA ASN A 8 -9.41 -35.14 8.21
C ASN A 8 -9.66 -34.32 9.50
N GLY A 9 -10.91 -34.23 9.98
CA GLY A 9 -11.19 -33.61 11.29
C GLY A 9 -11.02 -32.08 11.35
N LYS A 10 -10.80 -31.43 10.21
CA LYS A 10 -10.91 -29.97 10.06
C LYS A 10 -12.26 -29.64 9.43
N ILE A 11 -13.01 -28.74 10.04
CA ILE A 11 -14.25 -28.20 9.46
C ILE A 11 -13.83 -27.37 8.23
N GLN A 12 -14.17 -27.85 7.04
CA GLN A 12 -13.91 -27.15 5.79
C GLN A 12 -15.12 -26.27 5.48
N MET A 13 -14.88 -24.96 5.40
CA MET A 13 -15.92 -23.98 5.11
C MET A 13 -16.21 -23.97 3.62
N ASN A 14 -17.48 -23.90 3.22
CA ASN A 14 -17.83 -23.57 1.84
C ASN A 14 -17.66 -22.06 1.58
N GLU A 15 -17.80 -21.62 0.32
CA GLU A 15 -17.64 -20.20 -0.06
C GLU A 15 -18.52 -19.26 0.78
N GLU A 16 -19.78 -19.62 1.01
CA GLU A 16 -20.72 -18.76 1.73
C GLU A 16 -20.37 -18.66 3.21
N GLU A 17 -20.00 -19.78 3.84
CA GLU A 17 -19.52 -19.82 5.22
C GLU A 17 -18.25 -19.01 5.39
N TRP A 18 -17.28 -19.20 4.49
CA TRP A 18 -16.01 -18.49 4.50
C TRP A 18 -16.24 -16.98 4.36
N ARG A 19 -17.07 -16.57 3.39
CA ARG A 19 -17.38 -15.16 3.15
C ARG A 19 -18.10 -14.51 4.33
N LYS A 20 -19.02 -15.23 4.99
CA LYS A 20 -19.71 -14.72 6.18
C LYS A 20 -18.75 -14.57 7.37
N HIS A 21 -17.87 -15.54 7.58
CA HIS A 21 -16.93 -15.52 8.69
C HIS A 21 -15.85 -14.45 8.55
N TYR A 22 -15.37 -14.20 7.33
CA TYR A 22 -14.35 -13.20 7.03
C TYR A 22 -14.91 -11.89 6.48
N HIS A 23 -16.24 -11.70 6.56
CA HIS A 23 -16.90 -10.51 6.01
C HIS A 23 -16.25 -9.21 6.50
N ASP A 24 -16.06 -9.10 7.82
CA ASP A 24 -15.52 -7.88 8.44
C ASP A 24 -14.00 -7.76 8.24
N VAL A 25 -13.34 -8.85 7.88
CA VAL A 25 -11.95 -8.79 7.44
C VAL A 25 -11.88 -8.31 6.00
N ILE A 26 -12.83 -8.63 5.12
CA ILE A 26 -12.79 -8.25 3.69
C ILE A 26 -13.35 -6.84 3.48
N PHE A 27 -14.43 -6.54 4.19
CA PHE A 27 -15.15 -5.27 4.19
C PHE A 27 -15.26 -4.75 5.63
N PRO A 28 -14.14 -4.36 6.24
CA PRO A 28 -14.14 -3.86 7.60
C PRO A 28 -15.09 -2.68 7.70
N LEU A 29 -16.17 -2.86 8.46
CA LEU A 29 -17.04 -1.77 8.90
C LEU A 29 -16.45 -1.10 10.16
N ASP A 30 -15.74 -1.87 10.99
CA ASP A 30 -15.24 -1.44 12.31
C ASP A 30 -14.09 -0.42 12.28
N LEU A 31 -13.21 -0.45 11.27
CA LEU A 31 -12.21 0.63 11.13
C LEU A 31 -12.89 1.92 10.62
N PHE A 32 -13.99 1.81 9.88
CA PHE A 32 -14.76 2.96 9.39
C PHE A 32 -15.64 3.58 10.47
N GLU A 33 -16.15 2.80 11.44
CA GLU A 33 -16.77 3.37 12.65
C GLU A 33 -15.75 4.07 13.57
N LEU A 34 -14.45 3.80 13.39
CA LEU A 34 -13.33 4.44 14.09
C LEU A 34 -12.58 5.47 13.23
N ILE A 35 -13.08 5.83 12.05
CA ILE A 35 -12.66 7.06 11.36
C ILE A 35 -13.78 8.05 11.68
N PRO A 36 -13.74 8.75 12.84
CA PRO A 36 -14.71 9.80 13.09
C PRO A 36 -14.66 10.79 11.92
N GLU A 37 -15.77 11.47 11.62
CA GLU A 37 -15.79 12.60 10.66
C GLU A 37 -14.64 13.60 10.91
N GLU A 38 -14.10 13.60 12.13
CA GLU A 38 -12.90 14.31 12.57
C GLU A 38 -11.63 13.97 11.77
N HIS A 39 -11.42 12.75 11.26
CA HIS A 39 -10.21 12.40 10.48
C HIS A 39 -10.14 13.20 9.17
N LEU A 40 -11.27 13.29 8.45
CA LEU A 40 -11.40 14.12 7.24
C LEU A 40 -11.37 15.62 7.57
N LYS A 41 -12.01 16.05 8.67
CA LYS A 41 -11.99 17.46 9.12
C LYS A 41 -10.59 17.90 9.60
N HIS A 42 -9.80 17.01 10.20
CA HIS A 42 -8.44 17.30 10.64
C HIS A 42 -7.48 17.40 9.45
N GLU A 43 -7.63 16.56 8.42
CA GLU A 43 -6.81 16.66 7.21
C GLU A 43 -6.97 18.01 6.49
N GLU A 44 -8.16 18.62 6.50
CA GLU A 44 -8.37 19.97 5.97
C GLU A 44 -7.65 21.07 6.78
N SER A 45 -7.36 20.83 8.05
CA SER A 45 -6.70 21.77 8.96
C SER A 45 -5.16 21.69 8.96
N LEU A 46 -4.60 20.66 8.34
CA LEU A 46 -3.16 20.44 8.28
C LEU A 46 -2.44 21.52 7.46
N PRO A 47 -1.15 21.78 7.76
CA PRO A 47 -0.34 22.70 6.97
C PRO A 47 -0.19 22.19 5.53
N GLU A 48 -0.06 23.13 4.61
CA GLU A 48 0.23 22.80 3.21
C GLU A 48 1.65 22.24 3.09
N VAL A 49 1.76 21.11 2.39
CA VAL A 49 3.00 20.41 2.08
C VAL A 49 3.27 20.53 0.59
N THR A 50 4.56 20.68 0.24
CA THR A 50 5.03 20.64 -1.15
C THR A 50 5.98 19.46 -1.34
N LEU A 51 5.70 18.63 -2.33
CA LEU A 51 6.66 17.69 -2.90
C LEU A 51 7.05 18.15 -4.30
N SER A 52 8.31 17.99 -4.69
CA SER A 52 8.78 18.34 -6.02
C SER A 52 9.63 17.23 -6.61
N ALA A 53 9.60 17.10 -7.94
CA ALA A 53 10.48 16.21 -8.66
C ALA A 53 11.96 16.49 -8.33
N PHE A 54 12.32 17.76 -8.09
CA PHE A 54 13.67 18.15 -7.73
C PHE A 54 14.09 17.60 -6.36
N THR A 55 13.25 17.74 -5.34
CA THR A 55 13.57 17.23 -3.99
C THR A 55 13.58 15.71 -3.94
N GLU A 56 12.65 15.05 -4.65
CA GLU A 56 12.53 13.60 -4.60
C GLU A 56 13.51 12.86 -5.51
N THR A 57 13.87 13.44 -6.66
CA THR A 57 14.65 12.74 -7.70
C THR A 57 15.93 13.45 -8.10
N GLY A 58 16.13 14.70 -7.66
CA GLY A 58 17.23 15.57 -8.12
C GLY A 58 17.03 16.16 -9.52
N GLN A 59 15.94 15.81 -10.22
CA GLN A 59 15.67 16.30 -11.58
C GLN A 59 14.92 17.64 -11.54
N ALA A 60 15.35 18.60 -12.37
CA ALA A 60 14.65 19.86 -12.51
C ALA A 60 13.23 19.64 -13.05
N GLU A 61 12.23 20.30 -12.46
CA GLU A 61 10.82 20.18 -12.86
C GLU A 61 10.58 20.50 -14.34
N SER A 62 11.36 21.42 -14.91
CA SER A 62 11.31 21.79 -16.33
C SER A 62 11.65 20.63 -17.28
N HIS A 63 12.39 19.63 -16.81
CA HIS A 63 12.75 18.44 -17.58
C HIS A 63 11.71 17.32 -17.47
N ILE A 64 10.75 17.44 -16.54
CA ILE A 64 9.67 16.47 -16.39
C ILE A 64 8.58 16.78 -17.41
N LEU A 65 8.39 15.83 -18.33
CA LEU A 65 7.46 15.97 -19.46
C LEU A 65 5.99 15.96 -19.01
N VAL A 66 5.65 15.15 -18.01
CA VAL A 66 4.29 15.04 -17.47
C VAL A 66 4.07 16.12 -16.41
N PRO A 67 3.18 17.12 -16.64
CA PRO A 67 3.05 18.25 -15.71
C PRO A 67 2.63 17.84 -14.31
N LYS A 68 1.78 16.81 -14.18
CA LYS A 68 1.32 16.29 -12.88
C LYS A 68 2.42 15.57 -12.08
N GLN A 69 3.57 15.26 -12.68
CA GLN A 69 4.71 14.65 -11.98
C GLN A 69 5.70 15.69 -11.45
N ARG A 70 5.54 16.98 -11.78
CA ARG A 70 6.51 18.03 -11.44
C ARG A 70 6.53 18.36 -9.96
N SER A 71 5.37 18.61 -9.39
CA SER A 71 5.22 18.94 -7.99
C SER A 71 3.79 18.68 -7.54
N TYR A 72 3.64 18.43 -6.25
CA TYR A 72 2.37 18.31 -5.56
C TYR A 72 2.34 19.37 -4.46
N ILE A 73 1.24 20.10 -4.38
CA ILE A 73 0.97 21.05 -3.31
C ILE A 73 -0.41 20.71 -2.76
N GLY A 74 -0.50 20.46 -1.46
CA GLY A 74 -1.77 20.19 -0.80
C GLY A 74 -1.63 20.01 0.70
N ARG A 75 -2.75 19.82 1.39
CA ARG A 75 -2.81 19.70 2.85
C ARG A 75 -2.77 18.27 3.36
N TYR A 76 -2.75 17.29 2.47
CA TYR A 76 -2.58 15.91 2.91
C TYR A 76 -1.19 15.73 3.55
N PRO A 77 -1.07 14.95 4.63
CA PRO A 77 0.17 14.82 5.39
C PRO A 77 1.14 13.87 4.67
N VAL A 78 1.60 14.29 3.50
CA VAL A 78 2.58 13.55 2.71
C VAL A 78 3.97 13.83 3.29
N ILE A 79 4.82 12.80 3.40
CA ILE A 79 6.19 12.95 3.91
C ILE A 79 7.22 12.85 2.76
N PRO A 80 8.26 13.69 2.77
CA PRO A 80 9.30 13.66 1.73
C PRO A 80 10.24 12.46 1.87
N SER A 81 10.96 12.12 0.80
CA SER A 81 11.95 11.03 0.76
C SER A 81 13.01 11.07 1.85
N SER A 82 13.47 12.27 2.21
CA SER A 82 14.45 12.48 3.27
C SER A 82 13.96 11.99 4.63
N LEU A 83 12.67 12.18 4.94
CA LEU A 83 12.07 11.73 6.19
C LEU A 83 11.69 10.25 6.13
N MET A 84 10.99 9.79 5.09
CA MET A 84 10.48 8.42 5.02
C MET A 84 11.57 7.34 5.09
N ASN A 85 12.78 7.62 4.61
CA ASN A 85 13.88 6.67 4.55
C ASN A 85 14.70 6.59 5.86
N THR A 86 14.45 7.48 6.81
CA THR A 86 15.13 7.47 8.12
C THR A 86 14.73 6.24 8.90
N ARG A 87 15.67 5.51 9.50
CA ARG A 87 15.33 4.33 10.31
C ARG A 87 14.72 4.76 11.65
N CYS A 88 13.71 4.04 12.11
CA CYS A 88 13.13 4.30 13.44
C CYS A 88 14.17 4.10 14.55
N THR A 89 15.11 3.16 14.36
CA THR A 89 16.24 2.91 15.28
C THR A 89 17.17 4.12 15.42
N ASP A 90 17.37 4.90 14.36
CA ASP A 90 18.21 6.11 14.40
C ASP A 90 17.51 7.29 15.12
N LEU A 91 16.17 7.27 15.14
CA LEU A 91 15.34 8.31 15.78
C LEU A 91 15.04 8.01 17.26
N GLY A 92 14.93 6.72 17.62
CA GLY A 92 14.36 6.28 18.90
C GLY A 92 12.85 6.58 19.02
N ALA A 93 12.20 6.07 20.06
CA ALA A 93 10.76 6.23 20.25
C ALA A 93 10.33 7.70 20.35
N GLU A 94 11.10 8.53 21.06
CA GLU A 94 10.85 9.97 21.17
C GLU A 94 10.97 10.67 19.81
N GLY A 95 12.01 10.38 19.03
CA GLY A 95 12.21 10.99 17.71
C GLY A 95 11.14 10.57 16.70
N VAL A 96 10.70 9.31 16.72
CA VAL A 96 9.59 8.84 15.89
C VAL A 96 8.29 9.57 16.29
N LEU A 97 8.00 9.69 17.59
CA LEU A 97 6.83 10.41 18.08
C LEU A 97 6.85 11.89 17.70
N ASP A 98 7.98 12.57 17.87
CA ASP A 98 8.17 13.98 17.49
C ASP A 98 7.84 14.19 16.01
N LYS A 99 8.32 13.31 15.13
CA LYS A 99 8.08 13.39 13.69
C LYS A 99 6.63 13.09 13.33
N LEU A 100 5.98 12.13 14.01
CA LEU A 100 4.54 11.87 13.85
C LEU A 100 3.69 13.07 14.29
N ASN A 101 3.95 13.58 15.49
CA ASN A 101 3.27 14.77 16.03
C ASN A 101 3.42 15.98 15.12
N THR A 102 4.63 16.23 14.63
CA THR A 102 4.91 17.33 13.70
C THR A 102 4.16 17.15 12.38
N THR A 103 4.21 15.96 11.78
CA THR A 103 3.59 15.68 10.47
C THR A 103 2.07 15.73 10.54
N LEU A 104 1.49 15.22 11.63
CA LEU A 104 0.04 15.11 11.83
C LEU A 104 -0.54 16.25 12.67
N SER A 105 0.25 17.28 12.99
CA SER A 105 -0.15 18.43 13.82
C SER A 105 -0.83 18.02 15.13
N THR A 106 -0.21 17.08 15.85
CA THR A 106 -0.68 16.55 17.15
C THR A 106 0.38 16.75 18.23
N ALA A 107 0.04 16.44 19.49
CA ALA A 107 0.91 16.62 20.65
C ALA A 107 0.81 15.44 21.64
N TYR A 108 0.77 14.21 21.13
CA TYR A 108 0.78 13.02 21.99
C TYR A 108 2.10 12.91 22.76
N THR A 109 2.06 12.33 23.95
CA THR A 109 3.24 11.99 24.74
C THR A 109 3.41 10.48 24.83
N LEU A 110 4.62 10.02 25.18
CA LEU A 110 4.89 8.59 25.40
C LEU A 110 4.13 8.01 26.60
N ASP A 111 3.52 8.86 27.44
CA ASP A 111 2.65 8.44 28.55
C ASP A 111 1.32 7.83 28.07
N ALA A 112 0.99 7.98 26.78
CA ALA A 112 -0.19 7.36 26.19
C ALA A 112 -0.10 5.81 26.32
N PRO A 113 -1.15 5.12 26.82
CA PRO A 113 -1.05 3.75 27.33
C PRO A 113 -0.45 2.68 26.42
N CYS A 114 -0.50 2.83 25.09
CA CYS A 114 0.10 1.87 24.16
C CYS A 114 1.22 2.43 23.29
N LEU A 115 1.39 3.75 23.23
CA LEU A 115 2.19 4.42 22.21
C LEU A 115 3.67 4.06 22.32
N SER A 116 4.26 4.16 23.52
CA SER A 116 5.65 3.75 23.74
C SER A 116 5.89 2.30 23.29
N SER A 117 5.07 1.36 23.76
CA SER A 117 5.21 -0.05 23.39
C SER A 117 5.00 -0.34 21.90
N LEU A 118 4.22 0.48 21.20
CA LEU A 118 3.94 0.32 19.77
C LEU A 118 5.09 0.86 18.93
N LEU A 119 5.67 2.00 19.33
CA LEU A 119 6.86 2.55 18.67
C LEU A 119 8.07 1.63 18.87
N GLU A 120 8.25 1.07 20.06
CA GLU A 120 9.30 0.07 20.33
C GLU A 120 9.14 -1.20 19.49
N ASP A 121 7.90 -1.67 19.27
CA ASP A 121 7.64 -2.81 18.37
C ASP A 121 8.11 -2.51 16.93
N TYR A 122 7.94 -1.28 16.43
CA TYR A 122 8.39 -0.89 15.09
C TYR A 122 9.89 -0.64 14.99
N ILE A 123 10.50 -0.09 16.03
CA ILE A 123 11.97 0.03 16.14
C ILE A 123 12.60 -1.36 16.10
N THR A 124 12.07 -2.30 16.89
CA THR A 124 12.56 -3.68 16.94
C THR A 124 12.42 -4.41 15.61
N LYS A 125 11.38 -4.09 14.83
CA LYS A 125 11.17 -4.62 13.47
C LYS A 125 12.07 -3.96 12.40
N ASP A 126 12.98 -3.06 12.79
CA ASP A 126 13.85 -2.28 11.89
C ASP A 126 13.07 -1.52 10.80
N TYR A 127 11.88 -1.01 11.17
CA TYR A 127 11.10 -0.20 10.23
C TYR A 127 11.78 1.15 10.00
N ASN A 128 11.63 1.66 8.78
CA ASN A 128 11.87 3.08 8.51
C ASN A 128 10.65 3.90 8.93
N PHE A 129 10.86 5.21 9.09
CA PHE A 129 9.82 6.14 9.50
C PHE A 129 8.63 6.10 8.55
N GLY A 130 8.84 5.97 7.23
CA GLY A 130 7.75 5.86 6.27
C GLY A 130 6.85 4.66 6.51
N THR A 131 7.42 3.49 6.80
CA THR A 131 6.64 2.27 7.08
C THR A 131 5.89 2.41 8.40
N ALA A 132 6.52 2.92 9.45
CA ALA A 132 5.85 3.18 10.73
C ALA A 132 4.72 4.20 10.56
N TYR A 133 4.97 5.28 9.82
CA TYR A 133 3.99 6.32 9.50
C TYR A 133 2.78 5.76 8.76
N ALA A 134 2.99 4.97 7.71
CA ALA A 134 1.93 4.31 6.94
C ALA A 134 1.05 3.39 7.79
N CYS A 135 1.65 2.67 8.75
CA CYS A 135 0.93 1.77 9.65
C CYS A 135 0.15 2.49 10.74
N LEU A 136 0.63 3.65 11.23
CA LEU A 136 0.02 4.39 12.35
C LEU A 136 -0.99 5.43 11.92
N ARG A 137 -0.76 6.11 10.80
CA ARG A 137 -1.59 7.21 10.31
C ARG A 137 -3.09 6.87 10.26
N PRO A 138 -3.52 5.67 9.79
CA PRO A 138 -4.95 5.33 9.75
C PRO A 138 -5.64 5.32 11.12
N ILE A 139 -4.89 5.10 12.20
CA ILE A 139 -5.42 4.98 13.57
C ILE A 139 -4.96 6.12 14.48
N TRP A 140 -4.19 7.09 13.96
CA TRP A 140 -3.44 8.03 14.79
C TRP A 140 -4.33 8.90 15.68
N TYR A 141 -5.43 9.39 15.13
CA TYR A 141 -6.38 10.24 15.85
C TYR A 141 -7.35 9.46 16.75
N ASN A 142 -7.26 8.13 16.76
CA ASN A 142 -8.07 7.33 17.67
C ASN A 142 -7.48 7.41 19.08
N ASN A 143 -8.27 7.02 20.08
CA ASN A 143 -7.73 6.86 21.42
C ASN A 143 -6.73 5.68 21.41
N LEU A 144 -5.43 6.00 21.31
CA LEU A 144 -4.28 5.09 21.26
C LEU A 144 -4.13 4.33 22.58
N THR A 145 -5.09 3.44 22.81
CA THR A 145 -5.23 2.56 23.96
C THR A 145 -4.66 1.18 23.66
N THR A 146 -4.52 0.35 24.69
CA THR A 146 -4.14 -1.05 24.54
C THR A 146 -5.08 -1.82 23.60
N VAL A 147 -6.37 -1.47 23.59
CA VAL A 147 -7.38 -2.05 22.69
C VAL A 147 -7.01 -1.87 21.22
N VAL A 148 -6.46 -0.70 20.84
CA VAL A 148 -6.05 -0.45 19.45
C VAL A 148 -4.88 -1.35 19.06
N LYS A 149 -3.89 -1.51 19.95
CA LYS A 149 -2.73 -2.40 19.72
C LYS A 149 -3.17 -3.86 19.56
N GLU A 150 -4.12 -4.32 20.37
CA GLU A 150 -4.70 -5.66 20.27
C GLU A 150 -5.51 -5.87 18.99
N LYS A 151 -6.27 -4.85 18.56
CA LYS A 151 -6.99 -4.88 17.27
C LYS A 151 -6.04 -5.01 16.08
N LEU A 152 -4.93 -4.27 16.05
CA LEU A 152 -3.93 -4.40 14.97
C LEU A 152 -3.38 -5.83 14.87
N ARG A 153 -3.05 -6.46 16.01
CA ARG A 153 -2.59 -7.85 16.04
C ARG A 153 -3.66 -8.82 15.58
N THR A 154 -4.90 -8.60 16.02
CA THR A 154 -6.05 -9.38 15.58
C THR A 154 -6.23 -9.27 14.07
N HIS A 155 -6.18 -8.08 13.48
CA HIS A 155 -6.33 -7.91 12.02
C HIS A 155 -5.23 -8.64 11.23
N GLU A 156 -3.99 -8.61 11.71
CA GLU A 156 -2.89 -9.38 11.10
C GLU A 156 -3.17 -10.89 11.12
N ILE A 157 -3.56 -11.44 12.28
CA ILE A 157 -3.88 -12.87 12.43
C ILE A 157 -5.05 -13.26 11.52
N TRP A 158 -6.11 -12.45 11.53
CA TRP A 158 -7.30 -12.72 10.74
C TRP A 158 -7.03 -12.62 9.23
N ASP A 159 -6.22 -11.66 8.76
CA ASP A 159 -5.79 -11.60 7.35
C ASP A 159 -5.00 -12.85 6.95
N GLN A 160 -4.10 -13.32 7.81
CA GLN A 160 -3.33 -14.54 7.56
C GLN A 160 -4.23 -15.78 7.50
N GLU A 161 -5.12 -15.96 8.49
CA GLU A 161 -6.06 -17.09 8.51
C GLU A 161 -7.00 -17.09 7.31
N MET A 162 -7.56 -15.92 6.97
CA MET A 162 -8.45 -15.71 5.84
C MET A 162 -7.79 -16.17 4.53
N ARG A 163 -6.53 -15.76 4.29
CA ARG A 163 -5.75 -16.18 3.12
C ARG A 163 -5.33 -17.65 3.15
N GLN A 164 -5.16 -18.26 4.32
CA GLN A 164 -4.87 -19.69 4.42
C GLN A 164 -6.12 -20.54 4.15
N LYS A 165 -7.27 -20.16 4.73
CA LYS A 165 -8.51 -20.96 4.64
C LYS A 165 -9.25 -20.82 3.32
N VAL A 166 -8.92 -19.81 2.50
CA VAL A 166 -9.50 -19.67 1.15
C VAL A 166 -8.95 -20.71 0.15
N LEU A 167 -7.80 -21.34 0.46
CA LEU A 167 -7.16 -22.34 -0.38
C LEU A 167 -7.37 -23.74 0.22
N ILE A 168 -8.12 -24.60 -0.48
CA ILE A 168 -8.33 -25.99 -0.05
C ILE A 168 -7.92 -26.95 -1.16
N GLU A 169 -6.96 -27.83 -0.86
CA GLU A 169 -6.46 -28.86 -1.80
C GLU A 169 -6.11 -28.28 -3.19
N ASN A 170 -5.61 -27.04 -3.22
CA ASN A 170 -5.28 -26.21 -4.40
C ASN A 170 -6.44 -25.53 -5.13
N THR A 171 -7.65 -25.54 -4.55
CA THR A 171 -8.81 -24.80 -5.06
C THR A 171 -9.04 -23.53 -4.25
N ILE A 172 -9.19 -22.40 -4.93
CA ILE A 172 -9.62 -21.14 -4.33
C ILE A 172 -11.15 -21.16 -4.21
N ILE A 173 -11.66 -21.19 -2.97
CA ILE A 173 -13.11 -21.26 -2.74
C ILE A 173 -13.83 -19.92 -2.85
N SER A 174 -13.12 -18.79 -2.78
CA SER A 174 -13.69 -17.47 -3.03
C SER A 174 -12.69 -16.55 -3.72
N THR A 175 -13.16 -15.78 -4.69
CA THR A 175 -12.35 -14.77 -5.40
C THR A 175 -12.45 -13.38 -4.78
N ILE A 176 -13.33 -13.19 -3.80
CA ILE A 176 -13.52 -11.91 -3.11
C ILE A 176 -12.45 -11.78 -2.03
N MET A 177 -11.27 -11.29 -2.44
CA MET A 177 -10.11 -11.15 -1.58
C MET A 177 -9.58 -9.72 -1.62
N PRO A 178 -9.29 -9.10 -0.46
CA PRO A 178 -8.56 -7.84 -0.46
C PRO A 178 -7.11 -8.08 -0.96
N PRO A 179 -6.47 -7.05 -1.53
CA PRO A 179 -5.06 -7.15 -1.91
C PRO A 179 -4.22 -7.50 -0.67
N ARG A 180 -3.08 -8.17 -0.86
CA ARG A 180 -2.16 -8.45 0.25
C ARG A 180 -1.46 -7.21 0.76
N ARG A 181 -1.14 -6.30 -0.16
CA ARG A 181 -0.43 -5.06 0.10
C ARG A 181 -1.02 -3.92 -0.72
N ILE A 182 -0.84 -2.72 -0.22
CA ILE A 182 -1.24 -1.46 -0.86
C ILE A 182 -0.05 -0.52 -0.81
N TRP A 183 0.10 0.31 -1.84
CA TRP A 183 1.01 1.43 -1.85
C TRP A 183 0.31 2.65 -1.24
N ASP A 184 0.76 3.06 -0.05
CA ASP A 184 0.38 4.33 0.59
C ASP A 184 1.22 5.46 0.00
N LEU A 185 0.56 6.40 -0.67
CA LEU A 185 1.22 7.51 -1.34
C LEU A 185 1.71 8.57 -0.34
N TYR A 186 1.07 8.70 0.83
CA TYR A 186 1.46 9.72 1.81
C TYR A 186 2.81 9.38 2.44
N SER A 187 3.13 8.10 2.58
CA SER A 187 4.42 7.60 3.07
C SER A 187 5.36 7.14 1.95
N ASN A 188 4.84 6.99 0.73
CA ASN A 188 5.48 6.31 -0.38
C ASN A 188 6.03 4.92 0.05
N ARG A 189 5.16 4.10 0.67
CA ARG A 189 5.47 2.74 1.12
C ARG A 189 4.40 1.73 0.73
N VAL A 190 4.86 0.53 0.40
CA VAL A 190 4.01 -0.64 0.27
C VAL A 190 3.85 -1.27 1.65
N VAL A 191 2.62 -1.30 2.15
CA VAL A 191 2.29 -1.86 3.46
C VAL A 191 1.24 -2.98 3.35
N PRO A 192 1.21 -3.92 4.30
CA PRO A 192 0.16 -4.91 4.39
C PRO A 192 -1.23 -4.28 4.48
N TRP A 193 -2.19 -4.90 3.81
CA TRP A 193 -3.55 -4.37 3.72
C TRP A 193 -4.26 -4.26 5.07
N HIS A 194 -3.94 -5.15 6.02
CA HIS A 194 -4.53 -5.20 7.36
C HIS A 194 -4.20 -3.98 8.26
N PHE A 195 -3.31 -3.07 7.82
CA PHE A 195 -3.10 -1.78 8.48
C PHE A 195 -4.00 -0.67 7.94
N VAL A 196 -4.43 -0.80 6.68
CA VAL A 196 -5.05 0.29 5.91
C VAL A 196 -6.55 0.07 5.77
N HIS A 197 -6.97 -1.15 5.41
CA HIS A 197 -8.37 -1.53 5.25
C HIS A 197 -9.22 -0.62 4.34
N ARG A 198 -8.57 0.18 3.48
CA ARG A 198 -9.19 1.06 2.50
C ARG A 198 -9.02 0.51 1.09
N LYS A 199 -9.98 0.86 0.23
CA LYS A 199 -9.94 0.48 -1.18
C LYS A 199 -8.92 1.37 -1.91
N PRO A 200 -7.94 0.79 -2.60
CA PRO A 200 -6.96 1.57 -3.35
C PRO A 200 -7.50 1.96 -4.73
N CYS A 201 -7.03 3.08 -5.26
CA CYS A 201 -7.05 3.33 -6.70
C CYS A 201 -6.12 2.33 -7.40
N LEU A 202 -6.48 1.92 -8.61
CA LEU A 202 -5.68 0.97 -9.39
C LEU A 202 -4.82 1.70 -10.41
N ILE A 203 -3.56 1.29 -10.55
CA ILE A 203 -2.76 1.59 -11.74
C ILE A 203 -2.73 0.37 -12.65
N SER A 204 -3.17 0.56 -13.89
CA SER A 204 -2.98 -0.38 -14.99
C SER A 204 -1.93 0.18 -15.93
N HIS A 205 -1.03 -0.67 -16.44
CA HIS A 205 0.03 -0.23 -17.33
C HIS A 205 0.38 -1.30 -18.36
N VAL A 206 0.89 -0.87 -19.52
CA VAL A 206 1.37 -1.79 -20.56
C VAL A 206 2.66 -2.45 -20.12
N TRP A 207 2.71 -3.77 -20.29
CA TRP A 207 3.88 -4.58 -19.98
C TRP A 207 4.93 -4.45 -21.10
N MET A 208 6.10 -3.93 -20.75
CA MET A 208 7.19 -3.61 -21.71
C MET A 208 8.21 -4.75 -21.85
N GLU A 209 9.12 -4.77 -22.82
CA GLU A 209 10.07 -5.88 -22.92
C GLU A 209 11.10 -5.89 -21.77
N GLU A 210 11.66 -7.06 -21.44
CA GLU A 210 12.68 -7.21 -20.37
C GLU A 210 13.87 -6.27 -20.59
N LYS A 211 14.27 -6.07 -21.85
CA LYS A 211 15.37 -5.17 -22.24
C LYS A 211 15.13 -3.70 -21.86
N ASP A 212 13.88 -3.29 -21.70
CA ASP A 212 13.47 -1.91 -21.41
C ASP A 212 13.21 -1.68 -19.91
N ARG A 213 13.29 -2.75 -19.11
CA ARG A 213 13.09 -2.73 -17.67
C ARG A 213 14.39 -2.90 -16.91
N LYS A 214 14.34 -2.54 -15.62
CA LYS A 214 15.38 -2.78 -14.63
C LYS A 214 14.72 -3.27 -13.34
N ASP A 215 15.36 -4.23 -12.71
CA ASP A 215 14.97 -4.77 -11.41
C ASP A 215 15.72 -4.03 -10.31
N VAL A 216 15.00 -3.24 -9.51
CA VAL A 216 15.62 -2.35 -8.51
C VAL A 216 15.13 -2.70 -7.12
N LEU A 217 16.07 -2.93 -6.21
CA LEU A 217 15.76 -3.12 -4.79
C LEU A 217 15.56 -1.76 -4.12
N MET A 218 14.31 -1.47 -3.74
CA MET A 218 13.92 -0.12 -3.30
C MET A 218 13.42 -0.12 -1.84
N PRO A 219 13.59 0.98 -1.09
CA PRO A 219 12.98 1.14 0.23
C PRO A 219 11.45 1.04 0.25
N ILE A 220 10.80 1.31 -0.89
CA ILE A 220 9.34 1.38 -1.04
C ILE A 220 8.62 0.12 -0.53
N ASN A 221 9.17 -1.06 -0.76
CA ASN A 221 8.64 -2.35 -0.31
C ASN A 221 9.52 -2.99 0.78
N GLY A 222 10.24 -2.17 1.55
CA GLY A 222 11.15 -2.66 2.59
C GLY A 222 12.37 -3.40 2.06
N ARG A 223 12.70 -3.27 0.76
CA ARG A 223 13.77 -4.05 0.09
C ARG A 223 13.54 -5.56 0.17
N GLU A 224 12.28 -5.99 0.19
CA GLU A 224 11.94 -7.41 0.30
C GLU A 224 11.99 -8.16 -1.05
N TRP A 225 11.81 -7.45 -2.17
CA TRP A 225 11.97 -7.98 -3.54
C TRP A 225 12.34 -6.85 -4.51
N PRO A 226 13.00 -7.15 -5.63
CA PRO A 226 13.24 -6.15 -6.67
C PRO A 226 11.94 -5.76 -7.38
N VAL A 227 11.80 -4.48 -7.71
CA VAL A 227 10.68 -3.95 -8.49
C VAL A 227 11.11 -3.80 -9.94
N ALA A 228 10.38 -4.46 -10.85
CA ALA A 228 10.59 -4.34 -12.29
C ALA A 228 9.98 -3.03 -12.78
N ILE A 229 10.80 -2.00 -13.00
CA ILE A 229 10.39 -0.70 -13.51
C ILE A 229 11.07 -0.39 -14.84
N LEU A 230 10.45 0.46 -15.67
CA LEU A 230 11.09 0.98 -16.87
C LEU A 230 12.39 1.71 -16.51
N LYS A 231 13.40 1.63 -17.38
CA LYS A 231 14.71 2.26 -17.14
C LYS A 231 14.62 3.75 -16.84
N ASP A 232 13.70 4.44 -17.52
CA ASP A 232 13.50 5.89 -17.40
C ASP A 232 12.32 6.26 -16.47
N ALA A 233 11.60 5.27 -15.93
CA ALA A 233 10.52 5.55 -14.98
C ALA A 233 11.06 5.79 -13.56
N ASN A 234 10.34 6.64 -12.82
CA ASN A 234 10.61 6.92 -11.43
C ASN A 234 9.30 6.86 -10.62
N LEU A 235 9.27 6.01 -9.59
CA LEU A 235 8.09 5.79 -8.74
C LEU A 235 7.74 7.02 -7.89
N ASP A 236 8.71 7.86 -7.56
CA ASP A 236 8.47 9.11 -6.83
C ASP A 236 7.70 10.10 -7.70
N LEU A 237 8.00 10.16 -9.00
CA LEU A 237 7.24 10.97 -9.97
C LEU A 237 5.80 10.46 -10.11
N ILE A 238 5.62 9.14 -10.20
CA ILE A 238 4.29 8.52 -10.25
C ILE A 238 3.53 8.80 -8.95
N CYS A 239 4.20 8.78 -7.79
CA CYS A 239 3.59 9.17 -6.52
C CYS A 239 3.05 10.59 -6.58
N ILE A 240 3.87 11.57 -7.01
CA ILE A 240 3.46 12.97 -7.19
C ILE A 240 2.25 13.08 -8.12
N GLU A 241 2.25 12.37 -9.25
CA GLU A 241 1.13 12.36 -10.19
C GLU A 241 -0.16 11.82 -9.57
N MET A 242 -0.09 10.71 -8.85
CA MET A 242 -1.26 10.11 -8.21
C MET A 242 -1.79 10.95 -7.04
N LEU A 243 -0.91 11.62 -6.30
CA LEU A 243 -1.30 12.62 -5.29
C LEU A 243 -2.05 13.80 -5.93
N ASN A 244 -1.59 14.28 -7.08
CA ASN A 244 -2.29 15.30 -7.89
C ASN A 244 -3.60 14.82 -8.54
N ILE A 245 -3.92 13.53 -8.46
CA ILE A 245 -5.23 12.96 -8.83
C ILE A 245 -6.14 12.86 -7.59
N GLY A 246 -5.63 13.14 -6.39
CA GLY A 246 -6.36 13.06 -5.13
C GLY A 246 -6.37 11.66 -4.55
N THR A 247 -5.38 10.83 -4.90
CA THR A 247 -5.29 9.46 -4.39
C THR A 247 -4.44 9.39 -3.13
N GLU A 248 -4.88 8.59 -2.17
CA GLU A 248 -4.14 8.26 -0.94
C GLU A 248 -3.48 6.87 -1.04
N TYR A 249 -4.25 5.89 -1.50
CA TYR A 249 -3.84 4.50 -1.61
C TYR A 249 -3.91 4.00 -3.04
N VAL A 250 -2.86 3.34 -3.49
CA VAL A 250 -2.74 2.78 -4.83
C VAL A 250 -2.45 1.30 -4.76
N TRP A 251 -2.97 0.56 -5.73
CA TRP A 251 -2.52 -0.78 -6.04
C TRP A 251 -1.85 -0.78 -7.41
N LEU A 252 -0.62 -1.26 -7.43
CA LEU A 252 0.18 -1.45 -8.63
C LEU A 252 0.80 -2.85 -8.51
N ASP A 253 0.54 -3.72 -9.47
CA ASP A 253 0.96 -5.12 -9.45
C ASP A 253 2.46 -5.32 -9.18
N VAL A 254 3.32 -4.56 -9.86
CA VAL A 254 4.78 -4.64 -9.69
C VAL A 254 5.26 -4.27 -8.28
N LEU A 255 4.46 -3.50 -7.55
CA LEU A 255 4.74 -3.07 -6.17
C LEU A 255 4.00 -3.89 -5.12
N CYS A 256 2.74 -4.27 -5.35
CA CYS A 256 1.90 -4.89 -4.34
C CYS A 256 1.97 -6.42 -4.36
N LEU A 257 2.42 -7.01 -5.49
CA LEU A 257 2.74 -8.43 -5.59
C LEU A 257 4.25 -8.62 -5.50
N ARG A 258 4.66 -9.65 -4.75
CA ARG A 258 6.05 -10.09 -4.73
C ARG A 258 6.45 -10.52 -6.13
N GLN A 259 7.45 -9.84 -6.69
CA GLN A 259 8.00 -10.15 -8.01
C GLN A 259 9.06 -11.25 -7.90
N VAL A 260 9.48 -11.78 -9.05
CA VAL A 260 10.53 -12.79 -9.13
C VAL A 260 11.79 -12.26 -8.44
N ASP A 261 12.31 -13.05 -7.51
CA ASP A 261 13.52 -12.76 -6.75
C ASP A 261 14.38 -14.02 -6.64
N ARG A 262 15.70 -13.85 -6.54
CA ARG A 262 16.63 -14.98 -6.37
C ARG A 262 16.66 -15.52 -4.94
N GLN A 263 16.25 -14.74 -3.93
CA GLN A 263 16.46 -15.11 -2.53
C GLN A 263 15.21 -15.69 -1.84
N ARG A 264 14.00 -15.21 -2.17
CA ARG A 264 12.74 -15.60 -1.49
C ARG A 264 11.64 -16.09 -2.42
N GLU A 265 12.04 -16.89 -3.39
CA GLU A 265 11.13 -17.47 -4.38
C GLU A 265 10.08 -18.41 -3.75
N ASP A 266 10.45 -19.07 -2.65
CA ASP A 266 9.55 -19.86 -1.81
C ASP A 266 8.33 -19.05 -1.35
N LEU A 267 8.57 -17.85 -0.79
CA LEU A 267 7.50 -16.96 -0.36
C LEU A 267 6.66 -16.47 -1.53
N ARG A 268 7.29 -16.17 -2.67
CA ARG A 268 6.58 -15.69 -3.86
C ARG A 268 5.60 -16.75 -4.33
N LEU A 269 6.04 -18.00 -4.47
CA LEU A 269 5.19 -19.11 -4.89
C LEU A 269 4.03 -19.34 -3.92
N GLU A 270 4.29 -19.29 -2.61
CA GLU A 270 3.23 -19.44 -1.60
C GLU A 270 2.22 -18.29 -1.63
N GLU A 271 2.69 -17.03 -1.73
CA GLU A 271 1.81 -15.87 -1.85
C GLU A 271 0.98 -15.92 -3.15
N TRP A 272 1.58 -16.35 -4.26
CA TRP A 272 0.95 -16.37 -5.58
C TRP A 272 -0.17 -17.39 -5.72
N LYS A 273 -0.15 -18.49 -4.95
CA LYS A 273 -1.26 -19.47 -4.92
C LYS A 273 -2.62 -18.80 -4.68
N VAL A 274 -2.64 -17.72 -3.88
CA VAL A 274 -3.85 -16.97 -3.56
C VAL A 274 -3.89 -15.64 -4.28
N ASN A 275 -2.80 -14.86 -4.26
CA ASN A 275 -2.84 -13.48 -4.73
C ASN A 275 -3.09 -13.35 -6.23
N VAL A 276 -2.50 -14.24 -7.06
CA VAL A 276 -2.63 -14.14 -8.53
C VAL A 276 -4.03 -14.55 -9.00
N PRO A 277 -4.61 -15.68 -8.57
CA PRO A 277 -5.97 -16.05 -8.97
C PRO A 277 -7.05 -15.07 -8.49
N THR A 278 -6.79 -14.31 -7.42
CA THR A 278 -7.78 -13.40 -6.81
C THR A 278 -7.55 -11.92 -7.12
N ILE A 279 -6.52 -11.61 -7.92
CA ILE A 279 -6.17 -10.24 -8.34
C ILE A 279 -7.34 -9.48 -8.94
N GLY A 280 -8.23 -10.18 -9.67
CA GLY A 280 -9.39 -9.59 -10.32
C GLY A 280 -10.32 -8.86 -9.34
N CYS A 281 -10.32 -9.22 -8.06
CA CYS A 281 -11.09 -8.51 -7.03
C CYS A 281 -10.66 -7.05 -6.88
N VAL A 282 -9.35 -6.77 -7.02
CA VAL A 282 -8.81 -5.40 -6.94
C VAL A 282 -9.29 -4.53 -8.10
N TYR A 283 -9.54 -5.14 -9.27
CA TYR A 283 -10.01 -4.45 -10.47
C TYR A 283 -11.53 -4.17 -10.44
N GLN A 284 -12.27 -4.76 -9.48
CA GLN A 284 -13.71 -4.56 -9.38
C GLN A 284 -14.02 -3.30 -8.58
N ARG A 285 -14.83 -2.40 -9.18
CA ARG A 285 -15.43 -1.23 -8.51
C ARG A 285 -14.39 -0.27 -7.89
N THR A 286 -13.26 -0.06 -8.55
CA THR A 286 -12.28 0.98 -8.21
C THR A 286 -11.99 1.90 -9.40
N GLN A 287 -11.50 3.11 -9.12
CA GLN A 287 -10.97 4.00 -10.14
C GLN A 287 -9.65 3.44 -10.68
N VAL A 288 -9.49 3.45 -12.01
CA VAL A 288 -8.29 2.93 -12.69
C VAL A 288 -7.61 4.05 -13.45
N VAL A 289 -6.31 4.24 -13.20
CA VAL A 289 -5.42 5.10 -13.99
C VAL A 289 -4.61 4.21 -14.94
N CYS A 290 -4.71 4.48 -16.24
CA CYS A 290 -4.11 3.66 -17.29
C CYS A 290 -2.89 4.33 -17.92
N TYR A 291 -1.73 3.67 -17.83
CA TYR A 291 -0.50 4.06 -18.53
C TYR A 291 -0.33 3.24 -19.82
N PHE A 292 -0.79 3.79 -20.94
CA PHE A 292 -0.75 3.11 -22.24
C PHE A 292 0.65 3.03 -22.87
N SER A 293 1.54 3.98 -22.57
CA SER A 293 2.92 4.01 -23.10
C SER A 293 3.94 3.38 -22.14
N GLY A 294 3.47 2.64 -21.14
CA GLY A 294 4.28 2.14 -20.03
C GLY A 294 4.25 3.06 -18.82
N LEU A 295 4.49 2.47 -17.64
CA LEU A 295 4.33 3.12 -16.34
C LEU A 295 5.18 4.40 -16.22
N GLY A 296 4.53 5.52 -15.93
CA GLY A 296 5.19 6.83 -15.75
C GLY A 296 5.64 7.53 -17.03
N GLN A 297 5.45 6.92 -18.21
CA GLN A 297 5.82 7.52 -19.50
C GLN A 297 4.73 8.49 -20.00
N PRO A 298 5.11 9.60 -20.67
CA PRO A 298 4.14 10.42 -21.38
C PRO A 298 3.49 9.60 -22.49
N LEU A 299 2.23 9.88 -22.76
CA LEU A 299 1.53 9.31 -23.91
C LEU A 299 2.13 9.88 -25.20
N ALA A 300 3.17 9.24 -25.72
CA ALA A 300 3.75 9.56 -27.01
C ALA A 300 2.98 8.78 -28.08
N LEU A 301 1.90 9.39 -28.58
CA LEU A 301 1.27 8.94 -29.83
C LEU A 301 2.20 9.32 -30.99
N SER A 302 3.29 8.56 -31.20
CA SER A 302 3.95 8.56 -32.51
C SER A 302 3.13 7.70 -33.47
N LEU A 303 1.87 8.07 -33.66
CA LEU A 303 1.04 7.47 -34.71
C LEU A 303 1.71 7.83 -36.02
N LYS A 304 2.37 6.85 -36.63
CA LYS A 304 2.70 6.98 -38.06
C LYS A 304 1.38 6.80 -38.80
N ALA A 305 1.16 7.62 -39.83
CA ALA A 305 0.03 7.40 -40.73
C ALA A 305 0.14 5.97 -41.29
N GLY A 306 -0.73 5.07 -40.83
CA GLY A 306 -0.69 3.63 -41.13
C GLY A 306 -0.85 2.70 -39.92
N ASP A 307 -0.68 3.18 -38.67
CA ASP A 307 -0.77 2.31 -37.48
C ASP A 307 -2.18 1.75 -37.18
N PHE A 308 -3.22 2.27 -37.86
CA PHE A 308 -4.58 1.74 -37.83
C PHE A 308 -5.03 1.13 -39.17
N GLU A 309 -4.12 1.05 -40.15
CA GLU A 309 -4.35 0.34 -41.41
C GLU A 309 -3.74 -1.06 -41.30
N SER A 310 -4.37 -1.92 -40.52
CA SER A 310 -4.13 -3.35 -40.59
C SER A 310 -5.48 -4.07 -40.65
N ASP A 311 -5.69 -4.77 -41.77
CA ASP A 311 -6.87 -5.56 -42.14
C ASP A 311 -7.32 -6.59 -41.08
#